data_AF-A0A533ZRF8-F1
#
_entry.id   AF-A0A533ZRF8-F1
#
_cell.length_a   1.000
_cell.length_b   1.000
_cell.length_c   1.000
_cell.angle_alpha   90.00
_cell.angle_beta   90.00
_cell.angle_gamma   90.00
#
_symmetry.space_group_name_H-M   'P 1'
#
loop_
_entity.id
_entity.type
_entity.pdbx_description
1 polymer ?
#
loop_
_entity_poly.entity_id
_entity_poly.type
_entity_poly.pdbx_seq_one_letter_code
_entity_poly.pdbx_strand_id
1 'polypeptide(L)'
;SGHYEGIDERVRTGLAPEELSIGDYILTGGELAALIVVDAAARLTPGVLGDQQSAEADSFADSLLEYPHYTRPPVFRGMAVPEVLRSGDHRAIRAWRRAQALLNTYAKRPDLLERAVLTPEDRQLLNQFGGGDA
;
A
#
# COMPACT_ATOMS: atom_id res chain seq x y z
N SER A 1 11.39 -16.10 18.37
CA SER A 1 10.20 -15.31 18.71
C SER A 1 10.06 -15.27 20.23
N GLY A 2 9.60 -14.15 20.79
CA GLY A 2 9.27 -14.06 22.21
C GLY A 2 7.89 -14.63 22.51
N HIS A 3 7.74 -15.23 23.67
CA HIS A 3 6.46 -15.61 24.27
C HIS A 3 6.42 -15.08 25.72
N TYR A 4 5.23 -15.02 26.32
CA TYR A 4 5.01 -14.48 27.67
C TYR A 4 5.41 -13.00 27.76
N GLU A 5 6.08 -12.58 28.84
CA GLU A 5 6.46 -11.19 29.11
C GLU A 5 7.64 -10.67 28.26
N GLY A 6 8.25 -11.56 27.45
CA GLY A 6 9.34 -11.19 26.55
C GLY A 6 10.58 -12.07 26.71
N ILE A 7 11.72 -11.48 26.38
CA ILE A 7 13.02 -12.15 26.38
C ILE A 7 13.88 -11.50 27.48
N ASP A 8 14.77 -12.28 28.09
CA ASP A 8 15.73 -11.76 29.07
C ASP A 8 16.54 -10.59 28.48
N GLU A 9 16.58 -9.48 29.22
CA GLU A 9 17.23 -8.24 28.82
C GLU A 9 18.72 -8.40 28.45
N ARG A 10 19.40 -9.42 29.00
CA ARG A 10 20.81 -9.70 28.66
C ARG A 10 20.97 -10.26 27.26
N VAL A 11 19.93 -10.84 26.67
CA VAL A 11 19.93 -11.21 25.25
C VAL A 11 19.98 -9.93 24.41
N ARG A 12 19.20 -8.92 24.78
CA ARG A 12 19.20 -7.62 24.10
C ARG A 12 20.54 -6.91 24.25
N THR A 13 21.07 -6.80 25.46
CA THR A 13 22.34 -6.07 25.70
C THR A 13 23.57 -6.84 25.26
N GLY A 14 23.55 -8.17 25.32
CA GLY A 14 24.70 -9.03 25.01
C GLY A 14 24.83 -9.40 23.54
N LEU A 15 23.70 -9.61 22.83
CA LEU A 15 23.71 -9.92 21.40
C LEU A 15 23.41 -8.71 20.51
N ALA A 16 22.91 -7.61 21.09
CA ALA A 16 22.54 -6.39 20.37
C ALA A 16 21.72 -6.66 19.08
N PRO A 17 20.62 -7.42 19.16
CA PRO A 17 19.77 -7.68 18.00
C PRO A 17 19.05 -6.40 17.56
N GLU A 18 18.66 -6.34 16.29
CA GLU A 18 17.68 -5.36 15.83
C GLU A 18 16.29 -5.71 16.38
N GLU A 19 15.59 -4.68 16.88
CA GLU A 19 14.22 -4.80 17.35
C GLU A 19 13.27 -4.21 16.30
N LEU A 20 12.26 -4.98 15.92
CA LEU A 20 11.30 -4.61 14.91
C LEU A 20 9.88 -4.79 15.44
N SER A 21 9.08 -3.74 15.38
CA SER A 21 7.63 -3.81 15.56
C SER A 21 6.93 -3.79 14.20
N ILE A 22 5.84 -4.54 14.08
CA ILE A 22 4.98 -4.56 12.88
C ILE A 22 3.73 -3.67 13.04
N GLY A 23 3.60 -2.96 14.16
CA GLY A 23 2.56 -1.95 14.38
C GLY A 23 2.27 -1.68 15.86
N ASP A 24 1.46 -0.66 16.10
CA ASP A 24 1.14 -0.16 17.45
C ASP A 24 0.01 -0.95 18.10
N TYR A 25 0.24 -2.24 18.33
CA TYR A 25 -0.68 -3.17 18.99
C TYR A 25 0.09 -4.33 19.65
N ILE A 26 -0.57 -5.06 20.56
CA ILE A 26 0.04 -6.16 21.32
C ILE A 26 -0.43 -7.51 20.77
N LEU A 27 0.50 -8.44 20.56
CA LEU A 27 0.24 -9.84 20.20
C LEU A 27 0.64 -10.77 21.35
N THR A 28 0.12 -12.00 21.34
CA THR A 28 0.44 -13.02 22.36
C THR A 28 1.84 -13.63 22.20
N GLY A 29 2.52 -13.37 21.08
CA GLY A 29 3.82 -13.91 20.74
C GLY A 29 4.36 -13.32 19.43
N GLY A 30 5.63 -13.57 19.15
CA GLY A 30 6.34 -13.01 17.99
C GLY A 30 6.21 -13.78 16.68
N GLU A 31 5.50 -14.91 16.66
CA GLU A 31 5.42 -15.81 15.49
C GLU A 31 4.78 -15.13 14.29
N LEU A 32 3.63 -14.45 14.50
CA LEU A 32 2.94 -13.74 13.43
C LEU A 32 3.77 -12.58 12.89
N ALA A 33 4.46 -11.85 13.77
CA ALA A 33 5.36 -10.77 13.36
C ALA A 33 6.50 -11.30 12.49
N ALA A 34 7.12 -12.42 12.89
CA ALA A 34 8.16 -13.06 12.10
C ALA A 34 7.64 -13.52 10.72
N LEU A 35 6.45 -14.14 10.66
CA LEU A 35 5.84 -14.56 9.39
C LEU A 35 5.52 -13.38 8.47
N ILE A 36 4.99 -12.27 9.01
CA ILE A 36 4.71 -11.05 8.24
C ILE A 36 5.99 -10.48 7.63
N VAL A 37 7.06 -10.40 8.42
CA VAL A 37 8.36 -9.89 7.96
C VAL A 37 8.95 -10.79 6.87
N VAL A 38 8.91 -12.11 7.08
CA VAL A 38 9.40 -13.08 6.09
C VAL A 38 8.61 -12.99 4.79
N ASP A 39 7.27 -12.90 4.85
CA ASP A 39 6.43 -12.75 3.67
C ASP A 39 6.76 -11.46 2.90
N ALA A 40 6.76 -10.32 3.59
CA ALA A 40 7.06 -9.02 2.99
C ALA A 40 8.46 -8.97 2.35
N ALA A 41 9.47 -9.54 3.01
CA ALA A 41 10.83 -9.58 2.48
C ALA A 41 10.99 -10.59 1.33
N ALA A 42 10.36 -11.76 1.42
CA ALA A 42 10.47 -12.80 0.40
C ALA A 42 9.92 -12.33 -0.95
N ARG A 43 8.85 -11.53 -0.95
CA ARG A 43 8.28 -10.92 -2.17
C ARG A 43 9.28 -10.10 -2.98
N LEU A 44 10.29 -9.52 -2.34
CA LEU A 44 11.34 -8.74 -3.00
C LEU A 44 12.44 -9.60 -3.63
N THR A 45 12.42 -10.91 -3.39
CA THR A 45 13.41 -11.84 -3.96
C THR A 45 13.05 -12.16 -5.42
N PRO A 46 13.99 -12.01 -6.37
CA PRO A 46 13.76 -12.35 -7.77
C PRO A 46 13.26 -13.78 -7.95
N GLY A 47 12.20 -13.95 -8.75
CA GLY A 47 11.58 -15.25 -9.04
C GLY A 47 10.45 -15.67 -8.09
N VAL A 48 10.19 -14.95 -6.99
CA VAL A 48 9.10 -15.30 -6.06
C VAL A 48 7.73 -14.85 -6.58
N LEU A 49 7.60 -13.62 -7.08
CA LEU A 49 6.31 -13.06 -7.52
C LEU A 49 5.91 -13.41 -8.96
N GLY A 50 6.78 -14.09 -9.72
CA GLY A 50 6.58 -14.38 -11.14
C GLY A 50 6.69 -13.13 -12.04
N ASP A 51 5.85 -12.12 -11.80
CA ASP A 51 5.89 -10.81 -12.47
C ASP A 51 6.43 -9.73 -11.53
N GLN A 52 7.65 -9.26 -11.83
CA GLN A 52 8.36 -8.28 -11.01
C GLN A 52 7.71 -6.89 -11.03
N GLN A 53 6.91 -6.57 -12.07
CA GLN A 53 6.19 -5.29 -12.15
C GLN A 53 5.05 -5.18 -11.14
N SER A 54 4.59 -6.30 -10.57
CA SER A 54 3.53 -6.29 -9.57
C SER A 54 3.95 -5.58 -8.28
N ALA A 55 5.20 -5.76 -7.84
CA ALA A 55 5.70 -5.10 -6.63
C ALA A 55 5.89 -3.58 -6.81
N GLU A 56 6.17 -3.12 -8.04
CA GLU A 56 6.37 -1.69 -8.34
C GLU A 56 5.05 -0.91 -8.36
N ALA A 57 3.92 -1.59 -8.56
CA ALA A 57 2.59 -0.99 -8.61
C ALA A 57 1.80 -1.11 -7.29
N ASP A 58 2.35 -1.78 -6.28
CA ASP A 58 1.71 -1.99 -4.99
C ASP A 58 1.53 -0.69 -4.20
N SER A 59 0.61 -0.73 -3.23
CA SER A 59 0.50 0.33 -2.24
C SER A 59 1.85 0.59 -1.57
N PHE A 60 2.10 1.87 -1.25
CA PHE A 60 3.31 2.41 -0.62
C PHE A 60 4.57 2.48 -1.51
N ALA A 61 4.60 1.89 -2.71
CA ALA A 61 5.74 1.99 -3.63
C ALA A 61 6.10 3.46 -3.96
N ASP A 62 5.08 4.29 -4.23
CA ASP A 62 5.21 5.73 -4.45
C ASP A 62 4.65 6.58 -3.28
N SER A 63 4.56 6.00 -2.08
CA SER A 63 3.82 6.59 -0.94
C SER A 63 2.35 6.92 -1.28
N LEU A 64 1.74 6.14 -2.17
CA LEU A 64 0.31 6.20 -2.46
C LEU A 64 -0.34 4.85 -2.18
N LEU A 65 -1.62 4.87 -1.82
CA LEU A 65 -2.47 3.68 -1.85
C LEU A 65 -2.82 3.35 -3.30
N GLU A 66 -3.04 2.06 -3.55
CA GLU A 66 -3.40 1.59 -4.89
C GLU A 66 -4.80 2.07 -5.33
N TYR A 67 -5.02 2.07 -6.65
CA TYR A 67 -6.30 2.34 -7.28
C TYR A 67 -7.25 1.13 -7.18
N PRO A 68 -8.57 1.32 -7.31
CA PRO A 68 -9.51 0.21 -7.25
C PRO A 68 -9.40 -0.68 -8.48
N HIS A 69 -9.38 -1.99 -8.24
CA HIS A 69 -9.33 -3.02 -9.27
C HIS A 69 -10.71 -3.57 -9.61
N TYR A 70 -10.90 -3.89 -10.89
CA TYR A 70 -12.14 -4.44 -11.42
C TYR A 70 -11.82 -5.67 -12.26
N THR A 71 -12.68 -6.68 -12.18
CA THR A 71 -12.59 -7.90 -12.99
C THR A 71 -13.96 -8.25 -13.55
N ARG A 72 -14.03 -9.29 -14.38
CA ARG A 72 -15.28 -9.77 -14.96
C ARG A 72 -16.25 -10.23 -13.84
N PRO A 73 -17.56 -10.03 -14.00
CA PRO A 73 -18.27 -9.51 -15.18
C PRO A 73 -18.32 -7.96 -15.24
N PRO A 74 -18.59 -7.34 -16.41
CA PRO A 74 -18.64 -5.88 -16.56
C PRO A 74 -19.71 -5.16 -15.73
N VAL A 75 -20.77 -5.87 -15.33
CA VAL A 75 -21.79 -5.37 -14.41
C VAL A 75 -22.03 -6.45 -13.36
N PHE A 76 -21.82 -6.10 -12.09
CA PHE A 76 -22.08 -6.98 -10.96
C PHE A 76 -23.09 -6.32 -10.02
N ARG A 77 -24.27 -6.94 -9.84
CA ARG A 77 -25.37 -6.40 -9.02
C ARG A 77 -25.75 -4.95 -9.36
N GLY A 78 -25.76 -4.61 -10.65
CA GLY A 78 -26.05 -3.25 -11.13
C GLY A 78 -24.89 -2.26 -11.04
N MET A 79 -23.74 -2.65 -10.45
CA MET A 79 -22.53 -1.84 -10.43
C MET A 79 -21.68 -2.13 -11.67
N ALA A 80 -21.51 -1.12 -12.53
CA ALA A 80 -20.73 -1.24 -13.76
C ALA A 80 -19.25 -0.94 -13.52
N VAL A 81 -18.37 -1.66 -14.22
CA VAL A 81 -16.95 -1.30 -14.34
C VAL A 81 -16.84 0.07 -15.03
N PRO A 82 -16.00 0.99 -14.53
CA PRO A 82 -15.80 2.29 -15.16
C PRO A 82 -15.50 2.20 -16.66
N GLU A 83 -16.18 3.01 -17.47
CA GLU A 83 -16.09 2.96 -18.93
C GLU A 83 -14.65 3.17 -19.43
N VAL A 84 -13.88 4.02 -18.74
CA VAL A 84 -12.45 4.26 -19.03
C VAL A 84 -11.60 2.99 -18.95
N LEU A 85 -11.95 2.04 -18.07
CA LEU A 85 -11.26 0.74 -17.97
C LEU A 85 -11.65 -0.22 -19.10
N ARG A 86 -12.70 0.10 -19.86
CA ARG A 86 -13.21 -0.68 -21.00
C ARG A 86 -12.86 -0.07 -22.35
N SER A 87 -12.31 1.13 -22.38
CA SER A 87 -12.04 1.89 -23.61
C SER A 87 -10.85 1.37 -24.43
N GLY A 88 -9.93 0.62 -23.80
CA GLY A 88 -8.66 0.23 -24.41
C GLY A 88 -7.64 1.37 -24.54
N ASP A 89 -8.00 2.61 -24.14
CA ASP A 89 -7.08 3.74 -24.13
C ASP A 89 -6.14 3.63 -22.91
N HIS A 90 -4.95 3.08 -23.14
CA HIS A 90 -3.93 2.93 -22.12
C HIS A 90 -3.52 4.24 -21.44
N ARG A 91 -3.58 5.39 -22.14
CA ARG A 91 -3.24 6.69 -21.56
C ARG A 91 -4.36 7.15 -20.61
N ALA A 92 -5.61 7.04 -21.04
CA ALA A 92 -6.76 7.37 -20.20
C ALA A 92 -6.85 6.47 -18.97
N ILE A 93 -6.56 5.17 -19.12
CA ILE A 93 -6.52 4.21 -18.01
C ILE A 93 -5.44 4.58 -17.00
N ARG A 94 -4.21 4.89 -17.45
CA ARG A 94 -3.13 5.31 -16.54
C ARG A 94 -3.48 6.59 -15.78
N ALA A 95 -4.01 7.59 -16.47
CA ALA A 95 -4.43 8.85 -15.85
C ALA A 95 -5.53 8.61 -14.80
N TRP A 96 -6.53 7.78 -15.11
CA TRP A 96 -7.59 7.42 -14.18
C TRP A 96 -7.07 6.66 -12.96
N ARG A 97 -6.16 5.69 -13.16
CA ARG A 97 -5.54 4.93 -12.05
C ARG A 97 -4.76 5.85 -11.11
N ARG A 98 -3.95 6.77 -11.64
CA ARG A 98 -3.22 7.77 -10.84
C ARG A 98 -4.17 8.65 -10.04
N ALA A 99 -5.22 9.17 -10.68
CA ALA A 99 -6.23 9.98 -10.01
C ALA A 99 -6.93 9.23 -8.87
N GLN A 100 -7.32 7.97 -9.08
CA GLN A 100 -7.95 7.16 -8.03
C GLN A 100 -7.00 6.83 -6.88
N ALA A 101 -5.72 6.53 -7.15
CA ALA A 101 -4.71 6.30 -6.12
C ALA A 101 -4.55 7.54 -5.21
N LEU A 102 -4.47 8.73 -5.80
CA LEU A 102 -4.39 10.00 -5.08
C LEU A 102 -5.62 10.25 -4.22
N LEU A 103 -6.82 10.07 -4.78
CA LEU A 103 -8.09 10.24 -4.06
C LEU A 103 -8.22 9.27 -2.89
N ASN A 104 -7.87 8.00 -3.12
CA ASN A 104 -7.93 6.96 -2.10
C ASN A 104 -6.93 7.25 -0.96
N THR A 105 -5.73 7.72 -1.31
CA THR A 105 -4.70 8.14 -0.35
C THR A 105 -5.16 9.36 0.45
N TYR A 106 -5.65 10.41 -0.21
CA TYR A 106 -6.19 11.60 0.45
C TYR A 106 -7.30 11.26 1.45
N ALA A 107 -8.23 10.39 1.06
CA ALA A 107 -9.37 10.05 1.90
C ALA A 107 -9.03 9.13 3.09
N LYS A 108 -8.03 8.25 2.98
CA LYS A 108 -7.76 7.19 3.98
C LYS A 108 -6.45 7.36 4.74
N ARG A 109 -5.43 7.89 4.08
CA ARG A 109 -4.06 8.03 4.58
C ARG A 109 -3.43 9.33 4.06
N PRO A 110 -4.03 10.50 4.39
CA PRO A 110 -3.54 11.79 3.92
C PRO A 110 -2.09 12.05 4.34
N ASP A 111 -1.64 11.45 5.44
CA ASP A 111 -0.25 11.50 5.93
C ASP A 111 0.78 10.99 4.89
N LEU A 112 0.40 10.06 4.01
CA LEU A 112 1.31 9.55 2.98
C LEU A 112 1.59 10.59 1.88
N LEU A 113 0.67 11.54 1.66
CA LEU A 113 0.83 12.58 0.64
C LEU A 113 1.96 13.56 0.97
N GLU A 114 2.36 13.68 2.24
CA GLU A 114 3.50 14.51 2.65
C GLU A 114 4.82 14.01 2.06
N ARG A 115 4.91 12.71 1.77
CA ARG A 115 6.11 12.03 1.25
C ARG A 115 5.98 11.62 -0.22
N ALA A 116 4.77 11.67 -0.77
CA ALA A 116 4.51 11.29 -2.15
C ALA A 116 5.15 12.30 -3.14
N VAL A 117 5.71 11.77 -4.23
CA VAL A 117 6.20 12.59 -5.34
C VAL A 117 5.01 12.94 -6.24
N LEU A 118 4.55 14.19 -6.13
CA LEU A 118 3.36 14.71 -6.83
C LEU A 118 3.74 15.61 -8.00
N THR A 119 3.20 15.32 -9.19
CA THR A 119 3.33 16.20 -10.36
C THR A 119 2.46 17.46 -10.21
N PRO A 120 2.66 18.50 -11.04
CA PRO A 120 1.75 19.65 -11.08
C PRO A 120 0.28 19.27 -11.30
N GLU A 121 0.02 18.27 -12.16
CA GLU A 121 -1.32 17.75 -12.42
C GLU A 121 -1.92 17.05 -11.20
N ASP A 122 -1.12 16.26 -10.48
CA ASP A 122 -1.55 15.59 -9.24
C ASP A 122 -1.96 16.63 -8.18
N ARG A 123 -1.18 17.70 -8.03
CA ARG A 123 -1.48 18.80 -7.11
C ARG A 123 -2.73 19.55 -7.52
N GLN A 124 -2.89 19.81 -8.81
CA GLN A 124 -4.10 20.46 -9.32
C GLN A 124 -5.34 19.60 -9.06
N LEU A 125 -5.25 18.29 -9.27
CA LEU A 125 -6.31 17.34 -8.95
C LEU A 125 -6.64 17.40 -7.46
N LEU A 126 -5.65 17.22 -6.57
CA LEU A 126 -5.86 17.26 -5.12
C LEU A 126 -6.46 18.58 -4.65
N ASN A 127 -6.07 19.72 -5.22
CA ASN A 127 -6.65 21.02 -4.88
C ASN A 127 -8.14 21.13 -5.28
N GLN A 128 -8.56 20.51 -6.37
CA GLN A 128 -9.96 20.48 -6.77
C GLN A 128 -10.82 19.65 -5.81
N PHE A 129 -10.25 18.61 -5.20
CA PHE A 129 -10.95 17.75 -4.25
C PHE A 129 -10.83 18.24 -2.80
N GLY A 130 -9.72 18.86 -2.42
CA GLY A 130 -9.49 19.40 -1.08
C GLY A 130 -10.01 20.83 -0.85
N GLY A 131 -10.49 21.50 -1.91
CA GLY A 131 -11.11 22.83 -1.83
C GLY A 131 -12.60 22.80 -1.45
N GLY A 132 -13.17 21.63 -1.18
CA GLY A 132 -14.53 21.45 -0.66
C GLY A 132 -14.48 20.97 0.78
N ASP A 133 -14.09 21.85 1.70
CA ASP A 133 -14.52 21.94 3.10
C ASP A 133 -13.57 22.90 3.85
N ALA A 134 -14.04 24.15 3.99
CA ALA A 134 -13.59 25.13 4.98
C ALA A 134 -14.69 25.27 6.04
#